data_AF-A0A9E0EDU3-F1
#
_entry.id   AF-A0A9E0EDU3-F1
#
_cell.length_a   1.000
_cell.length_b   1.000
_cell.length_c   1.000
_cell.angle_alpha   90.00
_cell.angle_beta   90.00
_cell.angle_gamma   90.00
#
_symmetry.space_group_name_H-M   'P 1'
#
loop_
_entity.id
_entity.type
_entity.pdbx_description
1 polymer ?
#
loop_
_entity_poly.entity_id
_entity_poly.type
_entity_poly.pdbx_seq_one_letter_code
_entity_poly.pdbx_strand_id
1 'polypeptide(L)' 'FLKHYGIYGYSPQALEKFVELKPGKLEMIEKLEQLRWLENGNDIFVQKVDFDLISIDTREDIETFENYIKKTLCN' A
#
# COMPACT_ATOMS: atom_id res chain seq x y z
N PHE A 1 -13.08 -9.13 -6.99
CA PHE A 1 -12.34 -7.86 -7.07
C PHE A 1 -11.05 -8.00 -6.27
N LEU A 2 -9.96 -7.34 -6.65
CA LEU A 2 -8.69 -7.36 -5.90
C LEU A 2 -8.51 -6.00 -5.23
N LYS A 3 -8.12 -5.99 -3.95
CA LYS A 3 -7.79 -4.79 -3.18
C LYS A 3 -6.27 -4.55 -3.28
N HIS A 4 -5.87 -3.33 -3.59
CA HIS A 4 -4.46 -2.93 -3.52
C HIS A 4 -4.09 -2.60 -2.07
N TYR A 5 -2.99 -3.17 -1.59
CA TYR A 5 -2.41 -2.79 -0.30
C TYR A 5 -1.29 -1.78 -0.52
N GLY A 6 -1.28 -0.70 0.26
CA GLY A 6 -0.29 0.38 0.19
C GLY A 6 1.09 0.00 0.72
N ILE A 7 1.55 -1.23 0.48
CA ILE A 7 2.87 -1.73 0.84
C ILE A 7 3.70 -1.78 -0.43
N TYR A 8 4.85 -1.12 -0.40
CA TYR A 8 5.74 -1.00 -1.54
C TYR A 8 7.16 -1.42 -1.17
N GLY A 9 7.86 -2.00 -2.14
CA GLY A 9 9.30 -2.22 -2.10
C GLY A 9 9.94 -1.50 -3.28
N TYR A 10 10.93 -0.66 -3.00
CA TYR A 10 11.68 0.08 -4.02
C TYR A 10 13.16 -0.30 -3.93
N SER A 11 13.85 -0.43 -5.07
CA SER A 11 15.31 -0.32 -5.08
C SER A 11 15.70 1.13 -4.78
N PRO A 12 16.91 1.39 -4.25
CA PRO A 12 17.39 2.76 -4.03
C PRO A 12 17.27 3.63 -5.29
N GLN A 13 17.67 3.10 -6.45
CA GLN A 13 17.63 3.83 -7.72
C GLN A 13 16.19 4.12 -8.18
N ALA A 14 15.25 3.19 -7.95
CA ALA A 14 13.85 3.41 -8.30
C ALA A 14 13.23 4.49 -7.41
N LEU A 15 13.56 4.49 -6.12
CA LEU A 15 13.07 5.51 -5.18
C LEU A 15 13.62 6.90 -5.52
N GLU A 16 14.92 7.01 -5.79
CA GLU A 16 15.55 8.27 -6.24
C GLU A 16 14.88 8.81 -7.50
N LYS A 17 14.67 7.95 -8.51
CA LYS A 17 13.95 8.35 -9.73
C LYS A 17 12.52 8.79 -9.42
N PHE A 18 11.78 8.06 -8.58
CA PHE A 18 10.38 8.36 -8.27
C PHE A 18 10.20 9.73 -7.64
N VAL A 19 11.09 10.13 -6.74
CA VAL A 19 11.00 11.45 -6.06
C VAL A 19 11.32 12.63 -6.99
N GLU A 20 12.08 12.41 -8.07
CA GLU A 20 12.37 13.44 -9.08
C GLU A 20 11.22 13.64 -10.08
N LEU A 21 10.29 12.67 -10.19
CA LEU A 21 9.14 12.78 -11.07
C LEU A 21 8.14 13.81 -10.54
N LYS A 22 7.69 14.69 -11.44
CA LYS A 22 6.57 15.59 -11.17
C LYS A 22 5.27 14.79 -11.05
N PRO A 23 4.30 15.22 -10.22
CA PRO A 23 3.00 14.59 -10.16
C PRO A 23 2.33 14.50 -11.53
N GLY A 24 1.81 13.31 -11.84
CA GLY A 24 1.18 13.01 -13.13
C GLY A 24 -0.26 13.48 -13.21
N LYS A 25 -0.87 13.40 -14.39
CA LYS A 25 -2.27 13.83 -14.57
C LYS A 25 -3.21 12.88 -13.84
N LEU A 26 -2.99 11.58 -13.95
CA LEU A 26 -3.83 10.56 -13.33
C LEU A 26 -3.65 10.53 -11.81
N GLU A 27 -2.42 10.67 -11.32
CA GLU A 27 -2.19 10.86 -9.87
C GLU A 27 -3.03 12.01 -9.32
N MET A 28 -3.07 13.15 -10.01
CA MET A 28 -3.80 14.33 -9.53
C MET A 28 -5.32 14.15 -9.55
N ILE A 29 -5.85 13.36 -10.48
CA ILE A 29 -7.29 13.06 -10.61
C ILE A 29 -7.71 12.00 -9.58
N GLU A 30 -6.99 10.87 -9.53
CA GLU A 30 -7.35 9.69 -8.72
C GLU A 30 -6.81 9.75 -7.29
N LYS A 31 -5.87 10.66 -7.01
CA LYS A 31 -5.13 10.77 -5.74
C LYS A 31 -4.35 9.50 -5.39
N LEU A 32 -3.76 8.88 -6.41
CA LEU A 32 -2.98 7.65 -6.31
C LEU A 32 -1.54 7.86 -6.81
N GLU A 33 -0.59 7.88 -5.89
CA GLU A 33 0.83 8.17 -6.15
C GLU A 33 1.50 7.19 -7.12
N GLN A 34 1.10 5.91 -7.09
CA GLN A 34 1.66 4.87 -7.95
C GLN A 34 1.35 5.11 -9.42
N LEU A 35 0.31 5.90 -9.74
CA LEU A 35 0.00 6.27 -11.12
C LEU A 35 1.08 7.17 -11.71
N ARG A 36 1.76 8.00 -10.90
CA ARG A 36 2.91 8.80 -11.35
C ARG A 36 4.00 7.96 -11.98
N TRP A 37 4.27 6.81 -11.37
CA TRP A 37 5.30 5.87 -11.82
C TRP A 37 4.91 5.22 -13.15
N LEU A 38 3.66 4.76 -13.25
CA LEU A 38 3.09 4.15 -14.45
C LEU A 38 2.97 5.15 -15.61
N GLU A 39 2.54 6.39 -15.35
CA GLU A 39 2.44 7.47 -16.35
C GLU A 39 3.80 7.81 -16.96
N ASN A 40 4.89 7.57 -16.24
CA ASN A 40 6.27 7.75 -16.72
C ASN A 40 6.87 6.46 -17.33
N GLY A 41 6.02 5.50 -17.72
CA GLY A 41 6.41 4.31 -18.50
C GLY A 41 7.18 3.25 -17.70
N ASN A 42 7.09 3.27 -16.37
CA ASN A 42 7.72 2.27 -15.52
C ASN A 42 6.70 1.23 -15.06
N ASP A 43 7.13 -0.02 -14.91
CA ASP A 43 6.27 -1.11 -14.46
C ASP A 43 6.21 -1.21 -12.92
N ILE A 44 5.12 -1.82 -12.43
CA ILE A 44 4.96 -2.22 -11.03
C ILE A 44 4.70 -3.72 -10.98
N PHE A 45 5.55 -4.45 -10.27
CA PHE A 45 5.27 -5.84 -9.91
C PHE A 45 4.30 -5.88 -8.73
N VAL A 46 3.28 -6.74 -8.80
CA VAL A 46 2.29 -6.93 -7.74
C VAL A 46 2.14 -8.43 -7.45
N GLN A 47 2.27 -8.80 -6.17
CA GLN A 47 2.06 -10.17 -5.70
C GLN A 47 0.70 -10.29 -5.01
N LYS A 48 -0.07 -11.31 -5.37
CA LYS A 48 -1.31 -11.66 -4.65
C LYS A 48 -0.96 -12.33 -3.33
N VAL A 49 -1.72 -11.98 -2.30
CA VAL A 49 -1.65 -12.58 -0.96
C VAL A 49 -3.02 -13.14 -0.58
N ASP A 50 -3.03 -14.15 0.28
CA ASP A 50 -4.22 -14.86 0.76
C ASP A 50 -4.67 -14.43 2.17
N PHE A 51 -4.09 -13.35 2.68
CA PHE A 51 -4.46 -12.73 3.95
C PHE A 51 -5.02 -11.30 3.74
N ASP A 52 -5.75 -10.82 4.74
CA ASP A 52 -6.14 -9.42 4.85
C ASP A 52 -5.29 -8.72 5.93
N LEU A 53 -5.17 -7.40 5.81
CA LEU A 53 -4.45 -6.58 6.77
C LEU A 53 -5.43 -5.97 7.77
N ILE A 54 -5.08 -6.03 9.05
CA ILE A 54 -5.77 -5.27 10.09
C ILE A 54 -5.12 -3.89 10.16
N SER A 55 -5.81 -2.89 9.62
CA SER A 55 -5.45 -1.47 9.81
C SER A 55 -6.00 -0.98 11.14
N ILE A 56 -5.23 -0.13 11.83
CA ILE A 56 -5.65 0.52 13.08
C ILE A 56 -5.59 2.03 12.83
N ASP A 57 -6.74 2.62 12.54
CA ASP A 57 -6.87 4.06 12.25
C ASP A 57 -7.71 4.79 13.33
N THR A 58 -8.53 4.04 14.07
CA THR A 58 -9.45 4.52 15.11
C THR A 58 -9.22 3.82 16.45
N ARG A 59 -9.87 4.32 17.51
CA ARG A 59 -9.78 3.68 18.83
C ARG A 59 -10.51 2.34 18.85
N GLU A 60 -11.60 2.23 18.11
CA GLU A 60 -12.41 1.03 17.94
C GLU A 60 -11.62 -0.09 17.26
N ASP A 61 -10.70 0.26 16.35
CA ASP A 61 -9.81 -0.72 15.69
C ASP A 61 -8.84 -1.39 16.68
N ILE A 62 -8.45 -0.69 17.76
CA ILE A 62 -7.59 -1.24 18.81
C ILE A 62 -8.29 -2.41 19.51
N GLU A 63 -9.57 -2.26 19.88
CA GLU A 63 -10.33 -3.32 20.54
C GLU A 63 -10.46 -4.55 19.63
N THR A 64 -10.68 -4.31 18.34
CA THR A 64 -10.73 -5.37 17.32
C THR A 64 -9.38 -6.10 17.21
N PHE A 65 -8.28 -5.35 17.13
CA PHE A 65 -6.93 -5.90 17.05
C PHE A 65 -6.53 -6.66 18.31
N GLU A 66 -6.80 -6.15 19.51
CA GLU A 66 -6.53 -6.84 20.77
C GLU A 66 -7.25 -8.18 20.87
N ASN A 67 -8.52 -8.21 20.46
CA ASN A 67 -9.30 -9.45 20.41
C ASN A 67 -8.74 -10.45 19.40
N TYR A 68 -8.27 -9.98 18.25
CA TYR A 68 -7.58 -10.81 17.26
C TYR A 68 -6.28 -11.42 17.82
N ILE A 69 -5.44 -10.61 18.47
CA ILE A 69 -4.18 -11.06 19.06
C ILE A 69 -4.41 -12.08 20.18
N LYS A 70 -5.37 -11.84 21.08
CA LYS A 70 -5.73 -12.80 22.15
C LYS A 70 -6.15 -14.16 21.60
N LYS A 71 -6.95 -14.18 20.52
CA LYS A 71 -7.36 -15.43 19.85
C LYS A 71 -6.20 -16.15 19.16
N THR A 72 -5.22 -15.40 18.66
CA THR A 72 -4.13 -15.94 17.85
C THR A 72 -2.95 -16.44 18.70
N LEU A 73 -2.66 -15.78 19.83
CA LEU A 73 -1.53 -16.12 20.71
C LEU A 73 -1.87 -17.08 21.86
N CYS A 74 -3.16 -17.28 22.17
CA CYS A 74 -3.60 -18.23 23.21
C CYS A 74 -3.95 -19.63 22.65
N ASN A 75 -3.64 -19.89 21.37
CA ASN A 75 -3.68 -21.21 20.75
C ASN A 75 -2.26 -21.75 20.54
#